data_AF-A0A7K0A8N9-F1
#
_entry.id   AF-A0A7K0A8N9-F1
#
_cell.length_a   1.000
_cell.length_b   1.000
_cell.length_c   1.000
_cell.angle_alpha   90.00
_cell.angle_beta   90.00
_cell.angle_gamma   90.00
#
_symmetry.space_group_name_H-M   'P 1'
#
loop_
_entity.id
_entity.type
_entity.pdbx_description
1 polymer ?
#
loop_
_entity_poly.entity_id
_entity_poly.type
_entity_poly.pdbx_seq_one_letter_code
_entity_poly.pdbx_strand_id
1 'polypeptide(L)'
;ERIRDRGLGVLPWTAKARQLRTRVAYLREGLGDQWPDWSDETLRGTLDTWLAPYLREPRGLDDVRGIDLVTILRSQVPYPQSVDIDRLAPTHITVPSGRSRPVGYSGETPTLTVRVQDMYGSTETPVVGGRPLVLNLVSPANRTVQITSDLAGFWADSYEEVRKEMAGRYPKHSWPKDPATARPEVRG
;
A
#
# COMPACT_ATOMS: atom_id res chain seq x y z
N GLU A 1 -22.85 22.43 -2.93
CA GLU A 1 -22.67 23.23 -4.16
C GLU A 1 -21.21 23.54 -4.49
N ARG A 2 -20.50 24.49 -3.84
CA ARG A 2 -19.13 24.87 -4.28
C ARG A 2 -18.12 23.73 -4.42
N ILE A 3 -18.16 22.75 -3.51
CA ILE A 3 -17.30 21.55 -3.57
C ILE A 3 -17.73 20.63 -4.72
N ARG A 4 -19.04 20.55 -5.02
CA ARG A 4 -19.54 19.86 -6.21
C ARG A 4 -18.97 20.54 -7.44
N ASP A 5 -19.03 21.86 -7.57
CA ASP A 5 -18.57 22.54 -8.79
C ASP A 5 -17.04 22.46 -8.98
N ARG A 6 -16.28 22.70 -7.92
CA ARG A 6 -14.80 22.74 -7.98
C ARG A 6 -14.12 21.39 -7.85
N GLY A 7 -14.88 20.34 -7.54
CA GLY A 7 -14.38 18.99 -7.31
C GLY A 7 -13.77 18.78 -5.91
N LEU A 8 -13.50 17.52 -5.58
CA LEU A 8 -13.01 17.11 -4.26
C LEU A 8 -11.59 17.62 -3.95
N GLY A 9 -10.86 18.12 -4.95
CA GLY A 9 -9.51 18.68 -4.77
C GLY A 9 -9.44 19.90 -3.85
N VAL A 10 -10.57 20.56 -3.58
CA VAL A 10 -10.64 21.68 -2.63
C VAL A 10 -10.62 21.25 -1.16
N LEU A 11 -10.82 19.95 -0.88
CA LEU A 11 -10.78 19.39 0.46
C LEU A 11 -9.33 19.12 0.90
N PRO A 12 -9.04 19.10 2.23
CA PRO A 12 -7.69 18.93 2.75
C PRO A 12 -7.24 17.46 2.68
N TRP A 13 -7.08 16.93 1.47
CA TRP A 13 -6.55 15.59 1.24
C TRP A 13 -5.11 15.50 1.72
N THR A 14 -4.91 14.93 2.90
CA THR A 14 -3.59 14.55 3.40
C THR A 14 -3.10 13.28 2.69
N ALA A 15 -1.81 12.98 2.79
CA ALA A 15 -1.27 11.69 2.31
C ALA A 15 -1.98 10.49 2.96
N LYS A 16 -2.31 10.60 4.26
CA LYS A 16 -3.05 9.56 5.00
C LYS A 16 -4.48 9.36 4.46
N ALA A 17 -5.20 10.45 4.17
CA ALA A 17 -6.56 10.36 3.62
C ALA A 17 -6.56 9.73 2.22
N ARG A 18 -5.61 10.13 1.36
CA ARG A 18 -5.46 9.50 0.03
C ARG A 18 -5.10 8.02 0.14
N GLN A 19 -4.18 7.66 1.02
CA GLN A 19 -3.79 6.27 1.23
C GLN A 19 -4.95 5.41 1.76
N LEU A 20 -5.71 5.93 2.75
CA LEU A 20 -6.91 5.25 3.25
C LEU A 20 -7.89 4.97 2.12
N ARG A 21 -8.12 5.97 1.25
CA ARG A 21 -8.99 5.85 0.10
C ARG A 21 -8.54 4.78 -0.89
N THR A 22 -7.26 4.72 -1.23
CA THR A 22 -6.72 3.67 -2.12
C THR A 22 -6.80 2.28 -1.49
N ARG A 23 -6.59 2.17 -0.17
CA ARG A 23 -6.69 0.90 0.56
C ARG A 23 -8.11 0.35 0.56
N VAL A 24 -9.10 1.21 0.78
CA VAL A 24 -10.52 0.80 0.76
C VAL A 24 -11.00 0.49 -0.65
N ALA A 25 -10.54 1.23 -1.66
CA ALA A 25 -10.79 0.87 -3.07
C ALA A 25 -10.25 -0.53 -3.40
N TYR A 26 -9.02 -0.84 -2.99
CA TYR A 26 -8.42 -2.18 -3.13
C TYR A 26 -9.26 -3.28 -2.46
N LEU A 27 -9.74 -3.03 -1.24
CA LEU A 27 -10.58 -3.98 -0.51
C LEU A 27 -11.94 -4.17 -1.19
N ARG A 28 -12.56 -3.09 -1.68
CA ARG A 28 -13.82 -3.13 -2.42
C ARG A 28 -13.69 -3.94 -3.70
N GLU A 29 -12.63 -3.73 -4.47
CA GLU A 29 -12.37 -4.47 -5.70
C GLU A 29 -12.20 -5.98 -5.45
N GLY A 30 -11.45 -6.35 -4.40
CA GLY A 30 -11.15 -7.76 -4.12
C GLY A 30 -12.20 -8.50 -3.30
N LEU A 31 -12.91 -7.79 -2.41
CA LEU A 31 -13.82 -8.40 -1.42
C LEU A 31 -15.27 -7.89 -1.54
N GLY A 32 -15.56 -7.00 -2.49
CA GLY A 32 -16.92 -6.58 -2.82
C GLY A 32 -17.51 -5.44 -1.98
N ASP A 33 -18.83 -5.31 -2.05
CA ASP A 33 -19.58 -4.10 -1.68
C ASP A 33 -19.67 -3.78 -0.19
N GLN A 34 -19.16 -4.68 0.67
CA GLN A 34 -19.02 -4.44 2.10
C GLN A 34 -18.06 -3.29 2.44
N TRP A 35 -17.21 -2.90 1.49
CA TRP A 35 -16.34 -1.74 1.58
C TRP A 35 -16.96 -0.57 0.80
N PRO A 36 -16.99 0.65 1.36
CA PRO A 36 -17.68 1.77 0.72
C PRO A 36 -17.00 2.17 -0.59
N ASP A 37 -17.81 2.61 -1.55
CA ASP A 37 -17.28 3.28 -2.74
C ASP A 37 -16.88 4.71 -2.40
N TRP A 38 -15.57 4.97 -2.44
CA TRP A 38 -15.02 6.31 -2.30
C TRP A 38 -14.44 6.83 -3.62
N SER A 39 -14.98 6.42 -4.76
CA SER A 39 -14.70 7.06 -6.05
C SER A 39 -14.97 8.57 -6.00
N ASP A 40 -14.34 9.33 -6.91
CA ASP A 40 -14.56 10.79 -6.96
C ASP A 40 -16.02 11.10 -7.25
N GLU A 41 -16.66 10.27 -8.08
CA GLU A 41 -18.08 10.33 -8.41
C GLU A 41 -18.95 10.13 -7.16
N THR A 42 -18.78 9.03 -6.43
CA THR A 42 -19.61 8.71 -5.26
C THR A 42 -19.40 9.73 -4.15
N LEU A 43 -18.16 10.10 -3.83
CA LEU A 43 -17.90 11.10 -2.78
C LEU A 43 -18.45 12.49 -3.17
N ARG A 44 -18.40 12.89 -4.44
CA ARG A 44 -18.97 14.16 -4.90
C ARG A 44 -20.49 14.14 -4.88
N GLY A 45 -21.11 13.01 -5.24
CA GLY A 45 -22.57 12.82 -5.24
C GLY A 45 -23.17 12.79 -3.84
N THR A 46 -22.42 12.32 -2.85
CA THR A 46 -22.93 12.04 -1.49
C THR A 46 -22.41 13.01 -0.41
N LEU A 47 -21.92 14.19 -0.79
CA LEU A 47 -21.38 15.19 0.15
C LEU A 47 -22.32 15.52 1.32
N ASP A 48 -23.64 15.53 1.08
CA ASP A 48 -24.64 15.84 2.12
C ASP A 48 -24.73 14.73 3.18
N THR A 49 -24.32 13.51 2.84
CA THR A 49 -24.35 12.36 3.74
C THR A 49 -23.05 12.25 4.55
N TRP A 50 -21.90 12.36 3.89
CA TRP A 50 -20.63 12.04 4.54
C TRP A 50 -19.86 13.26 5.04
N LEU A 51 -20.01 14.42 4.40
CA LEU A 51 -19.24 15.61 4.73
C LEU A 51 -20.07 16.64 5.50
N ALA A 52 -21.30 16.93 5.04
CA ALA A 52 -22.14 17.96 5.63
C ALA A 52 -22.38 17.83 7.14
N PRO A 53 -22.54 16.62 7.74
CA PRO A 53 -22.70 16.48 9.19
C PRO A 53 -21.53 17.05 10.01
N TYR A 54 -20.35 17.19 9.39
CA TYR A 54 -19.14 17.70 10.03
C TYR A 54 -18.91 19.19 9.80
N LEU A 55 -19.76 19.84 9.00
CA LEU A 55 -19.66 21.27 8.69
C LEU A 55 -20.66 22.03 9.57
N ARG A 56 -20.18 22.78 10.56
CA ARG A 56 -21.01 23.67 11.37
C ARG A 56 -21.25 24.97 10.61
N GLU A 57 -22.41 25.09 9.96
CA GLU A 57 -22.83 26.30 9.23
C GLU A 57 -21.74 26.86 8.29
N PRO A 58 -21.30 26.09 7.27
CA PRO A 58 -20.18 26.50 6.42
C PRO A 58 -20.52 27.78 5.63
N ARG A 59 -19.66 28.79 5.75
CA ARG A 59 -19.74 30.10 5.09
C ARG A 59 -18.82 30.23 3.88
N GLY A 60 -17.83 29.34 3.74
CA GLY A 60 -16.87 29.33 2.64
C GLY A 60 -16.02 28.06 2.54
N LEU A 61 -15.13 28.02 1.54
CA LEU A 61 -14.17 26.91 1.37
C LEU A 61 -13.11 26.88 2.47
N ASP A 62 -12.97 27.96 3.24
CA ASP A 62 -12.03 28.04 4.33
C ASP A 62 -12.47 27.16 5.51
N ASP A 63 -13.78 26.95 5.67
CA ASP A 63 -14.36 26.11 6.74
C ASP A 63 -14.04 24.62 6.55
N VAL A 64 -13.73 24.19 5.32
CA VAL A 64 -13.33 22.80 5.06
C VAL A 64 -11.84 22.55 5.23
N ARG A 65 -10.99 23.57 5.40
CA ARG A 65 -9.53 23.36 5.47
C ARG A 65 -9.08 22.62 6.72
N GLY A 66 -9.81 22.75 7.82
CA GLY A 66 -9.47 22.15 9.12
C GLY A 66 -10.04 20.76 9.37
N ILE A 67 -10.81 20.20 8.43
CA ILE A 67 -11.50 18.92 8.66
C ILE A 67 -10.51 17.74 8.57
N ASP A 68 -10.69 16.76 9.45
CA ASP A 68 -9.96 15.51 9.39
C ASP A 68 -10.68 14.51 8.47
N LEU A 69 -10.31 14.52 7.20
CA LEU A 69 -10.85 13.58 6.21
C LEU A 69 -10.59 12.12 6.56
N VAL A 70 -9.54 11.78 7.31
CA VAL A 70 -9.29 10.38 7.69
C VAL A 70 -10.39 9.92 8.65
N THR A 71 -10.67 10.72 9.68
CA THR A 71 -11.72 10.43 10.65
C THR A 71 -13.10 10.40 9.99
N ILE A 72 -13.40 11.37 9.14
CA ILE A 72 -14.67 11.46 8.43
C ILE A 72 -14.88 10.28 7.46
N LEU A 73 -13.86 9.88 6.70
CA LEU A 73 -13.97 8.70 5.84
C LEU A 73 -14.16 7.43 6.67
N ARG A 74 -13.36 7.24 7.73
CA ARG A 74 -13.48 6.07 8.61
C ARG A 74 -14.87 5.96 9.27
N SER A 75 -15.53 7.08 9.57
CA SER A 75 -16.87 7.03 10.16
C SER A 75 -17.94 6.45 9.23
N GLN A 76 -17.66 6.37 7.92
CA GLN A 76 -18.57 5.73 6.96
C GLN A 76 -18.48 4.21 6.96
N VAL A 77 -17.47 3.63 7.63
CA VAL A 77 -17.29 2.18 7.71
C VAL A 77 -17.81 1.72 9.08
N PRO A 78 -18.90 0.94 9.14
CA PRO A 78 -19.40 0.42 10.40
C PRO A 78 -18.37 -0.44 11.13
N TYR A 79 -18.52 -0.54 12.44
CA TYR A 79 -17.86 -1.58 13.21
C TYR A 79 -18.53 -2.94 12.91
N PRO A 80 -17.78 -4.05 12.80
CA PRO A 80 -16.33 -4.22 13.04
C PRO A 80 -15.42 -3.94 11.82
N GLN A 81 -15.97 -3.70 10.63
CA GLN A 81 -15.21 -3.60 9.38
C GLN A 81 -14.15 -2.49 9.39
N SER A 82 -14.37 -1.42 10.15
CA SER A 82 -13.40 -0.32 10.28
C SER A 82 -12.06 -0.76 10.88
N VAL A 83 -12.05 -1.80 11.72
CA VAL A 83 -10.83 -2.41 12.29
C VAL A 83 -10.13 -3.29 11.26
N ASP A 84 -10.90 -3.94 10.38
CA ASP A 84 -10.39 -4.85 9.37
C ASP A 84 -9.61 -4.13 8.25
N ILE A 85 -9.83 -2.83 8.02
CA ILE A 85 -9.07 -2.06 7.01
C ILE A 85 -7.56 -2.16 7.29
N ASP A 86 -7.16 -1.98 8.55
CA ASP A 86 -5.75 -1.96 8.95
C ASP A 86 -5.13 -3.36 8.97
N ARG A 87 -5.94 -4.40 9.16
CA ARG A 87 -5.52 -5.80 9.10
C ARG A 87 -5.41 -6.32 7.67
N LEU A 88 -6.42 -6.07 6.84
CA LEU A 88 -6.55 -6.62 5.50
C LEU A 88 -5.74 -5.84 4.46
N ALA A 89 -5.67 -4.53 4.60
CA ALA A 89 -4.88 -3.66 3.73
C ALA A 89 -3.94 -2.80 4.58
N PRO A 90 -2.89 -3.36 5.20
CA PRO A 90 -2.01 -2.61 6.10
C PRO A 90 -1.23 -1.51 5.37
N THR A 91 -0.85 -0.46 6.07
CA THR A 91 0.00 0.60 5.47
C THR A 91 1.43 0.14 5.22
N HIS A 92 1.91 -0.80 6.02
CA HIS A 92 3.27 -1.34 5.99
C HIS A 92 3.26 -2.83 6.30
N ILE A 93 4.27 -3.54 5.78
CA ILE A 93 4.56 -4.94 6.11
C ILE A 93 5.98 -5.04 6.65
N THR A 94 6.15 -5.86 7.68
CA THR A 94 7.47 -6.23 8.18
C THR A 94 8.01 -7.36 7.31
N VAL A 95 9.14 -7.12 6.65
CA VAL A 95 9.81 -8.11 5.80
C VAL A 95 10.77 -8.97 6.64
N PRO A 96 11.31 -10.09 6.12
CA PRO A 96 12.15 -11.03 6.89
C PRO A 96 13.34 -10.38 7.62
N SER A 97 13.94 -9.32 7.07
CA SER A 97 15.00 -8.55 7.76
C SER A 97 14.54 -7.78 9.00
N GLY A 98 13.24 -7.78 9.32
CA GLY A 98 12.62 -6.99 10.38
C GLY A 98 12.28 -5.56 9.98
N ARG A 99 12.55 -5.15 8.73
CA ARG A 99 12.25 -3.80 8.27
C ARG A 99 10.78 -3.63 7.93
N SER A 100 10.23 -2.48 8.32
CA SER A 100 8.89 -2.07 7.89
C SER A 100 8.96 -1.41 6.51
N ARG A 101 8.16 -1.90 5.57
CA ARG A 101 8.13 -1.43 4.18
C ARG A 101 6.72 -0.97 3.81
N PRO A 102 6.56 0.21 3.20
CA PRO A 102 5.24 0.72 2.83
C PRO A 102 4.65 -0.11 1.69
N VAL A 103 3.34 -0.38 1.77
CA VAL A 103 2.59 -1.05 0.71
C VAL A 103 1.94 -0.01 -0.20
N GLY A 104 2.14 -0.15 -1.51
CA GLY A 104 1.51 0.69 -2.53
C GLY A 104 0.20 0.10 -3.01
N TYR A 105 -0.89 0.88 -3.00
CA TYR A 105 -2.25 0.46 -3.39
C TYR A 105 -2.80 1.22 -4.60
N SER A 106 -1.95 1.95 -5.34
CA SER A 106 -2.41 2.85 -6.41
C SER A 106 -2.64 2.17 -7.76
N GLY A 107 -2.25 0.90 -7.93
CA GLY A 107 -2.46 0.11 -9.15
C GLY A 107 -3.42 -1.07 -8.91
N GLU A 108 -3.66 -1.85 -9.97
CA GLU A 108 -4.55 -3.02 -9.94
C GLU A 108 -4.15 -4.06 -8.89
N THR A 109 -2.84 -4.25 -8.70
CA THR A 109 -2.30 -5.13 -7.66
C THR A 109 -1.43 -4.34 -6.70
N PRO A 110 -1.57 -4.56 -5.37
CA PRO A 110 -0.75 -3.91 -4.39
C PRO A 110 0.72 -4.32 -4.53
N THR A 111 1.61 -3.35 -4.34
CA THR A 111 3.04 -3.50 -4.59
C THR A 111 3.87 -3.30 -3.32
N LEU A 112 4.99 -3.99 -3.25
CA LEU A 112 6.00 -3.80 -2.21
C LEU A 112 7.38 -3.62 -2.84
N THR A 113 7.96 -2.42 -2.71
CA THR A 113 9.34 -2.19 -3.13
C THR A 113 10.29 -2.53 -1.97
N VAL A 114 11.11 -3.56 -2.17
CA VAL A 114 11.96 -4.14 -1.13
C VAL A 114 13.29 -4.60 -1.72
N ARG A 115 14.39 -4.46 -0.96
CA ARG A 115 15.69 -4.96 -1.43
C ARG A 115 15.68 -6.48 -1.45
N VAL A 116 16.34 -7.09 -2.45
CA VAL A 116 16.45 -8.55 -2.55
C VAL A 116 16.95 -9.17 -1.24
N GLN A 117 17.95 -8.55 -0.60
CA GLN A 117 18.57 -9.07 0.62
C GLN A 117 17.63 -9.05 1.84
N ASP A 118 16.61 -8.20 1.81
CA ASP A 118 15.66 -8.09 2.91
C ASP A 118 14.63 -9.24 2.88
N MET A 119 14.57 -10.00 1.78
CA MET A 119 13.66 -11.13 1.56
C MET A 119 14.34 -12.50 1.70
N TYR A 120 15.67 -12.55 1.94
CA TYR A 120 16.35 -13.82 2.19
C TYR A 120 15.76 -14.54 3.41
N GLY A 121 15.74 -15.87 3.33
CA GLY A 121 15.16 -16.72 4.36
C GLY A 121 13.63 -16.88 4.27
N SER A 122 13.00 -16.31 3.24
CA SER A 122 11.56 -16.42 2.99
C SER A 122 11.28 -16.98 1.60
N THR A 123 10.33 -17.90 1.52
CA THR A 123 9.76 -18.42 0.26
C THR A 123 8.35 -17.90 0.01
N GLU A 124 7.74 -17.25 1.00
CA GLU A 124 6.36 -16.77 0.90
C GLU A 124 6.31 -15.35 0.33
N THR A 125 5.46 -15.15 -0.68
CA THR A 125 5.06 -13.80 -1.11
C THR A 125 4.06 -13.25 -0.08
N PRO A 126 4.30 -12.06 0.52
CA PRO A 126 3.35 -11.47 1.44
C PRO A 126 1.97 -11.27 0.79
N VAL A 127 0.91 -11.54 1.56
CA VAL A 127 -0.49 -11.46 1.11
C VAL A 127 -1.21 -10.34 1.84
N VAL A 128 -2.00 -9.55 1.11
CA VAL A 128 -2.91 -8.53 1.67
C VAL A 128 -4.29 -8.71 1.06
N GLY A 129 -5.35 -8.61 1.86
CA GLY A 129 -6.74 -8.76 1.37
C GLY A 129 -6.98 -10.05 0.58
N GLY A 130 -6.26 -11.14 0.90
CA GLY A 130 -6.37 -12.42 0.21
C GLY A 130 -5.60 -12.57 -1.10
N ARG A 131 -4.86 -11.54 -1.55
CA ARG A 131 -4.06 -11.58 -2.79
C ARG A 131 -2.55 -11.39 -2.51
N PRO A 132 -1.66 -12.12 -3.21
CA PRO A 132 -0.22 -11.89 -3.09
C PRO A 132 0.15 -10.50 -3.61
N LEU A 133 1.13 -9.88 -2.95
CA LEU A 133 1.72 -8.63 -3.43
C LEU A 133 2.55 -8.86 -4.69
N VAL A 134 2.65 -7.82 -5.51
CA VAL A 134 3.73 -7.72 -6.49
C VAL A 134 4.95 -7.12 -5.81
N LEU A 135 6.01 -7.91 -5.70
CA LEU A 135 7.31 -7.50 -5.20
C LEU A 135 8.09 -6.81 -6.31
N ASN A 136 8.42 -5.54 -6.10
CA ASN A 136 9.47 -4.86 -6.85
C ASN A 136 10.79 -5.03 -6.08
N LEU A 137 11.53 -6.07 -6.46
CA LEU A 137 12.80 -6.40 -5.84
C LEU A 137 13.88 -5.47 -6.39
N VAL A 138 14.61 -4.82 -5.49
CA VAL A 138 15.63 -3.83 -5.84
C VAL A 138 17.02 -4.20 -5.34
N SER A 139 18.03 -3.71 -6.05
CA SER A 139 19.44 -3.75 -5.67
C SER A 139 19.76 -2.79 -4.50
N PRO A 140 20.98 -2.84 -3.92
CA PRO A 140 21.41 -1.89 -2.89
C PRO A 140 21.29 -0.41 -3.30
N ALA A 141 21.39 -0.10 -4.60
CA ALA A 141 21.23 1.25 -5.13
C ALA A 141 19.77 1.58 -5.53
N ASN A 142 18.78 0.83 -5.02
CA ASN A 142 17.35 0.99 -5.30
C ASN A 142 16.94 0.87 -6.79
N ARG A 143 17.75 0.20 -7.61
CA ARG A 143 17.35 -0.15 -8.99
C ARG A 143 16.59 -1.46 -9.00
N THR A 144 15.45 -1.51 -9.70
CA THR A 144 14.68 -2.74 -9.92
C THR A 144 15.56 -3.80 -10.59
N VAL A 145 15.55 -5.00 -10.02
CA VAL A 145 16.21 -6.18 -10.58
C VAL A 145 15.21 -7.26 -10.98
N GLN A 146 14.07 -7.33 -10.29
CA GLN A 146 12.98 -8.25 -10.62
C GLN A 146 11.65 -7.66 -10.16
N ILE A 147 10.60 -7.92 -10.93
CA ILE A 147 9.21 -7.74 -10.49
C ILE A 147 8.57 -9.13 -10.45
N THR A 148 8.00 -9.55 -9.32
CA THR A 148 7.40 -10.89 -9.17
C THR A 148 6.25 -10.90 -8.18
N SER A 149 5.21 -11.69 -8.43
CA SER A 149 4.19 -12.08 -7.44
C SER A 149 4.45 -13.48 -6.85
N ASP A 150 5.47 -14.17 -7.32
CA ASP A 150 5.91 -15.49 -6.86
C ASP A 150 7.39 -15.41 -6.42
N LEU A 151 7.58 -15.27 -5.11
CA LEU A 151 8.91 -15.22 -4.51
C LEU A 151 9.64 -16.57 -4.60
N ALA A 152 8.91 -17.67 -4.46
CA ALA A 152 9.49 -19.00 -4.52
C ALA A 152 9.99 -19.32 -5.94
N GLY A 153 9.17 -19.04 -6.96
CA GLY A 153 9.56 -19.17 -8.36
C GLY A 153 10.74 -18.26 -8.73
N PHE A 154 10.77 -17.02 -8.21
CA PHE A 154 11.94 -16.15 -8.39
C PHE A 154 13.24 -16.79 -7.88
N TRP A 155 13.22 -17.34 -6.66
CA TRP A 155 14.39 -18.00 -6.08
C TRP A 155 14.83 -19.23 -6.88
N ALA A 156 13.89 -20.02 -7.39
CA ALA A 156 14.17 -21.23 -8.14
C ALA A 156 14.73 -20.95 -9.54
N ASP A 157 14.15 -19.97 -10.26
CA ASP A 157 14.30 -19.92 -11.71
C ASP A 157 15.20 -18.76 -12.20
N SER A 158 15.13 -17.59 -11.57
CA SER A 158 15.72 -16.35 -12.12
C SER A 158 16.70 -15.66 -11.18
N TYR A 159 16.72 -16.01 -9.90
CA TYR A 159 17.66 -15.45 -8.94
C TYR A 159 19.11 -15.72 -9.29
N GLU A 160 19.47 -16.88 -9.85
CA GLU A 160 20.87 -17.20 -10.16
C GLU A 160 21.50 -16.21 -11.16
N GLU A 161 20.73 -15.76 -12.16
CA GLU A 161 21.19 -14.74 -13.10
C GLU A 161 21.31 -13.36 -12.44
N VAL A 162 20.31 -12.98 -11.63
CA VAL A 162 20.38 -11.75 -10.80
C VAL A 162 21.60 -11.80 -9.88
N ARG A 163 21.90 -12.94 -9.27
CA ARG A 163 23.04 -13.15 -8.37
C ARG A 163 24.36 -12.92 -9.10
N LYS A 164 24.55 -13.49 -10.29
CA LYS A 164 25.76 -13.30 -11.12
C LYS A 164 25.97 -11.84 -11.47
N GLU A 165 24.93 -11.15 -11.95
CA GLU A 165 25.01 -9.74 -12.33
C GLU A 165 25.29 -8.85 -11.11
N MET A 166 24.53 -9.06 -10.04
CA MET A 166 24.59 -8.20 -8.86
C MET A 166 25.86 -8.44 -8.04
N ALA A 167 26.40 -9.65 -7.98
CA ALA A 167 27.67 -9.91 -7.32
C ALA A 167 28.84 -9.16 -7.99
N GLY A 168 28.80 -9.01 -9.32
CA GLY A 168 29.79 -8.20 -10.05
C GLY A 168 29.63 -6.70 -9.78
N ARG A 169 28.39 -6.19 -9.79
CA ARG A 169 28.10 -4.75 -9.56
C ARG A 169 28.25 -4.31 -8.09
N TYR A 170 27.95 -5.20 -7.16
CA TYR A 170 27.86 -4.94 -5.72
C TYR A 170 28.63 -6.00 -4.91
N PRO A 171 29.97 -6.11 -5.07
CA PRO A 171 30.77 -7.20 -4.50
C PRO A 171 30.89 -7.15 -2.96
N LYS A 172 30.56 -6.01 -2.34
CA LYS A 172 30.57 -5.83 -0.87
C LYS A 172 29.30 -6.36 -0.19
N HIS A 173 28.27 -6.76 -0.96
CA HIS A 173 27.01 -7.27 -0.42
C HIS A 173 26.95 -8.80 -0.52
N SER A 174 26.14 -9.43 0.35
CA SER A 174 25.91 -10.87 0.32
C SER A 174 24.97 -11.26 -0.83
N TRP A 175 25.38 -12.28 -1.60
CA TRP A 175 24.65 -12.87 -2.72
C TRP A 175 24.71 -14.40 -2.62
N PRO A 176 24.01 -15.01 -1.65
CA PRO A 176 24.08 -16.44 -1.34
C PRO A 176 23.62 -17.28 -2.54
N LYS A 177 24.11 -18.51 -2.65
CA LYS A 177 23.60 -19.48 -3.64
C LYS A 177 22.17 -19.93 -3.29
N ASP A 178 21.88 -20.10 -2.01
CA ASP A 178 20.57 -20.55 -1.50
C ASP A 178 19.85 -19.39 -0.78
N PRO A 179 19.15 -18.50 -1.50
CA PRO A 179 18.53 -17.30 -0.91
C PRO A 179 17.34 -17.63 0.01
N ALA A 180 16.65 -18.74 -0.25
CA ALA A 180 15.48 -19.18 0.50
C ALA A 180 15.81 -19.59 1.95
N THR A 181 17.06 -19.97 2.23
CA THR A 181 17.53 -20.38 3.58
C THR A 181 18.59 -19.43 4.15
N ALA A 182 19.03 -18.44 3.38
CA ALA A 182 20.01 -17.47 3.80
C ALA A 182 19.46 -16.52 4.87
N ARG A 183 20.35 -16.02 5.73
CA ARG A 183 19.97 -14.98 6.70
C ARG A 183 19.76 -13.65 5.98
N PRO A 184 18.65 -12.95 6.21
CA PRO A 184 18.46 -11.61 5.69
C PRO A 184 19.48 -10.66 6.30
N GLU A 185 19.77 -9.57 5.59
CA GLU A 185 20.61 -8.49 6.13
C GLU A 185 19.83 -7.75 7.22
N VAL A 186 19.93 -8.26 8.44
CA VAL A 186 19.27 -7.70 9.62
C VAL A 186 19.81 -6.30 9.87
N ARG A 187 18.94 -5.43 10.38
CA ARG A 187 19.30 -4.09 10.82
C ARG A 187 20.43 -4.16 11.87
N GLY A 188 21.50 -3.38 11.66
CA GLY A 188 22.30 -2.80 12.74
C GLY A 188 21.65 -1.54 13.27
#